data_AF-V2Q8M4-F1
#
_entry.id   AF-V2Q8M4-F1
#
_cell.length_a   1.000
_cell.length_b   1.000
_cell.length_c   1.000
_cell.angle_alpha   90.00
_cell.angle_beta   90.00
_cell.angle_gamma   90.00
#
_symmetry.space_group_name_H-M   'P 1'
#
loop_
_entity.id
_entity.type
_entity.pdbx_description
1 polymer ?
#
loop_
_entity_poly.entity_id
_entity_poly.type
_entity_poly.pdbx_seq_one_letter_code
_entity_poly.pdbx_strand_id
1 'polypeptide(L)'
;MNTLSKKSIQKLNTCHSDLKRLIKTVALEEKCAVICGFRGRYEQEKAYYDGKSKAKWGMSKHNLKPSQAVDVVPLPLDWNNIERFEKLGRKIMQKADELNINIKWGRDFKGLKDYPHFELNTDI
;
A
#
# COMPACT_ATOMS: atom_id res chain seq x y z
N MET A 1 18.99 -8.76 -8.48
CA MET A 1 17.80 -7.87 -8.44
C MET A 1 16.79 -8.45 -7.47
N ASN A 2 16.25 -7.65 -6.56
CA ASN A 2 15.15 -8.09 -5.71
C ASN A 2 13.87 -8.20 -6.56
N THR A 3 13.03 -9.20 -6.30
CA THR A 3 11.77 -9.40 -7.03
C THR A 3 10.65 -9.74 -6.05
N LEU A 4 9.45 -9.30 -6.38
CA LEU A 4 8.26 -9.60 -5.60
C LEU A 4 7.92 -11.09 -5.69
N SER A 5 7.46 -11.67 -4.58
CA SER A 5 6.90 -13.03 -4.58
C SER A 5 5.69 -13.15 -5.50
N LYS A 6 5.37 -14.37 -5.95
CA LYS A 6 4.13 -14.66 -6.73
C LYS A 6 2.87 -14.14 -6.02
N LYS A 7 2.79 -14.30 -4.70
CA LYS A 7 1.66 -13.82 -3.87
C LYS A 7 1.57 -12.28 -3.85
N SER A 8 2.71 -11.60 -3.78
CA SER A 8 2.76 -10.13 -3.84
C SER A 8 2.32 -9.64 -5.22
N ILE A 9 2.78 -10.28 -6.29
CA ILE A 9 2.41 -9.94 -7.68
C ILE A 9 0.91 -10.11 -7.92
N GLN A 10 0.31 -11.20 -7.43
CA GLN A 10 -1.14 -11.43 -7.54
C GLN A 10 -1.95 -10.30 -6.90
N LYS A 11 -1.56 -9.85 -5.70
CA LYS A 11 -2.22 -8.71 -5.04
C LYS A 11 -1.98 -7.41 -5.79
N LEU A 12 -0.74 -7.13 -6.18
CA LEU A 12 -0.39 -5.92 -6.92
C LEU A 12 -1.12 -5.83 -8.27
N ASN A 13 -1.39 -6.96 -8.93
CA ASN A 13 -2.11 -6.99 -10.20
C ASN A 13 -3.56 -6.48 -10.09
N THR A 14 -4.12 -6.40 -8.88
CA THR A 14 -5.45 -5.82 -8.64
C THR A 14 -5.45 -4.29 -8.52
N CYS A 15 -4.29 -3.66 -8.38
CA CYS A 15 -4.14 -2.21 -8.19
C CYS A 15 -4.18 -1.43 -9.51
N HIS A 16 -4.21 -0.10 -9.43
CA HIS A 16 -4.05 0.81 -10.55
C HIS A 16 -2.68 0.63 -11.22
N SER A 17 -2.56 0.92 -12.52
CA SER A 17 -1.32 0.76 -13.29
C SER A 17 -0.13 1.53 -12.69
N ASP A 18 -0.38 2.73 -12.17
CA ASP A 18 0.67 3.55 -11.56
C ASP A 18 1.22 2.93 -10.27
N LEU A 19 0.34 2.42 -9.41
CA LEU A 19 0.76 1.69 -8.20
C LEU A 19 1.54 0.42 -8.58
N LYS A 20 1.14 -0.29 -9.64
CA LYS A 20 1.92 -1.44 -10.16
C LYS A 20 3.32 -1.01 -10.59
N ARG A 21 3.43 0.07 -11.37
CA ARG A 21 4.70 0.60 -11.86
C ARG A 21 5.59 1.03 -10.69
N LEU A 22 5.05 1.82 -9.76
CA LEU A 22 5.74 2.31 -8.58
C LEU A 22 6.31 1.18 -7.74
N ILE A 23 5.47 0.23 -7.31
CA ILE A 23 5.92 -0.83 -6.40
C ILE A 23 6.88 -1.81 -7.08
N LYS A 24 6.72 -2.06 -8.39
CA LYS A 24 7.70 -2.85 -9.15
C LYS A 24 9.07 -2.16 -9.19
N THR A 25 9.10 -0.84 -9.41
CA THR A 25 10.36 -0.06 -9.39
C THR A 25 11.02 -0.08 -8.01
N VAL A 26 10.25 0.16 -6.94
CA VAL A 26 10.76 0.10 -5.56
C VAL A 26 11.33 -1.29 -5.23
N ALA A 27 10.63 -2.35 -5.65
CA ALA A 27 11.04 -3.72 -5.37
C ALA A 27 12.36 -4.13 -6.04
N LEU A 28 12.87 -3.38 -7.03
CA LEU A 28 14.20 -3.60 -7.59
C LEU A 28 15.32 -3.22 -6.62
N GLU A 29 15.08 -2.21 -5.78
CA GLU A 29 16.06 -1.58 -4.89
C GLU A 29 15.86 -1.98 -3.42
N GLU A 30 14.63 -2.25 -2.98
CA GLU A 30 14.30 -2.53 -1.56
C GLU A 30 13.47 -3.81 -1.41
N LYS A 31 13.81 -4.66 -0.43
CA LYS A 31 13.09 -5.91 -0.20
C LYS A 31 11.75 -5.62 0.48
N CYS A 32 10.66 -5.91 -0.22
CA CYS A 32 9.30 -5.68 0.28
C CYS A 32 8.31 -6.75 -0.17
N ALA A 33 7.13 -6.75 0.44
CA ALA A 33 6.00 -7.57 0.03
C ALA A 33 4.73 -6.72 -0.06
N VAL A 34 3.86 -7.07 -1.02
CA VAL A 34 2.50 -6.51 -1.12
C VAL A 34 1.55 -7.43 -0.36
N ILE A 35 0.88 -6.88 0.64
CA ILE A 35 -0.02 -7.64 1.52
C ILE A 35 -1.49 -7.38 1.23
N CYS A 36 -1.84 -6.26 0.59
CA CYS A 36 -3.19 -5.97 0.13
C CYS A 36 -3.17 -5.11 -1.15
N GLY A 37 -4.13 -5.37 -2.05
CA GLY A 37 -4.43 -4.56 -3.22
C GLY A 37 -5.92 -4.24 -3.21
N PHE A 38 -6.71 -4.81 -4.11
CA PHE A 38 -8.16 -4.83 -3.96
C PHE A 38 -8.57 -5.58 -2.70
N ARG A 39 -9.47 -4.99 -1.92
CA ARG A 39 -10.09 -5.58 -0.73
C ARG A 39 -11.60 -5.62 -0.95
N GLY A 40 -12.20 -6.81 -0.88
CA GLY A 40 -13.63 -7.02 -1.07
C GLY A 40 -14.48 -6.62 0.14
N ARG A 41 -15.81 -6.72 -0.02
CA ARG A 41 -16.78 -6.27 0.98
C ARG A 41 -16.59 -6.92 2.34
N TYR A 42 -16.54 -8.25 2.36
CA TYR A 42 -16.36 -9.01 3.59
C TYR A 42 -15.08 -8.62 4.33
N GLU A 43 -13.97 -8.49 3.61
CA GLU A 43 -12.66 -8.17 4.19
C GLU A 43 -12.61 -6.73 4.71
N GLN A 44 -13.24 -5.78 4.01
CA GLN A 44 -13.32 -4.39 4.45
C GLN A 44 -14.23 -4.24 5.67
N GLU A 45 -15.40 -4.89 5.67
CA GLU A 45 -16.32 -4.89 6.82
C GLU A 45 -15.63 -5.51 8.04
N LYS A 46 -14.94 -6.65 7.86
CA LYS A 46 -14.14 -7.26 8.93
C LYS A 46 -13.05 -6.31 9.45
N ALA A 47 -12.29 -5.66 8.57
CA ALA A 47 -11.26 -4.69 8.98
C ALA A 47 -11.86 -3.51 9.76
N TYR A 48 -13.05 -3.05 9.37
CA TYR A 48 -13.77 -1.99 10.07
C TYR A 48 -14.21 -2.43 11.48
N TYR A 49 -14.86 -3.60 11.60
CA TYR A 49 -15.32 -4.12 12.89
C TYR A 49 -14.18 -4.52 13.83
N ASP A 50 -13.06 -5.01 13.28
CA ASP A 50 -11.84 -5.30 14.04
C ASP A 50 -11.06 -4.03 14.47
N GLY A 51 -11.54 -2.83 14.10
CA GLY A 51 -10.87 -1.55 14.39
C GLY A 51 -9.58 -1.30 13.60
N LYS A 52 -9.30 -2.13 12.58
CA LYS A 52 -8.12 -2.04 11.69
C LYS A 52 -8.32 -1.09 10.52
N SER A 53 -9.55 -0.61 10.32
CA SER A 53 -9.86 0.44 9.35
C SER A 53 -10.94 1.35 9.92
N LYS A 54 -10.86 2.65 9.60
CA LYS A 54 -11.95 3.60 9.88
C LYS A 54 -12.97 3.69 8.73
N ALA A 55 -12.65 3.11 7.57
CA ALA A 55 -13.50 3.16 6.39
C ALA A 55 -14.46 1.96 6.35
N LYS A 56 -15.74 2.21 6.06
CA LYS A 56 -16.70 1.15 5.73
C LYS A 56 -16.50 0.70 4.28
N TRP A 57 -17.16 -0.39 3.90
CA TRP A 57 -17.22 -0.83 2.51
C TRP A 57 -17.66 0.31 1.58
N GLY A 58 -16.94 0.47 0.47
CA GLY A 58 -17.17 1.53 -0.52
C GLY A 58 -16.49 2.87 -0.20
N MET A 59 -15.95 3.02 1.01
CA MET A 59 -15.24 4.24 1.43
C MET A 59 -13.72 4.10 1.41
N SER A 60 -13.18 2.88 1.30
CA SER A 60 -11.74 2.66 1.17
C SER A 60 -11.30 2.67 -0.28
N LYS A 61 -10.16 3.29 -0.58
CA LYS A 61 -9.49 3.23 -1.89
C LYS A 61 -9.13 1.80 -2.32
N HIS A 62 -9.02 0.86 -1.37
CA HIS A 62 -8.88 -0.57 -1.66
C HIS A 62 -10.14 -1.22 -2.27
N ASN A 63 -11.31 -0.60 -2.12
CA ASN A 63 -12.58 -1.16 -2.60
C ASN A 63 -12.85 -0.84 -4.08
N LEU A 64 -12.02 -0.01 -4.70
CA LEU A 64 -12.14 0.37 -6.10
C LEU A 64 -11.56 -0.72 -7.02
N LYS A 65 -12.08 -0.82 -8.24
CA LYS A 65 -11.54 -1.70 -9.29
C LYS A 65 -11.17 -0.86 -10.52
N PRO A 66 -9.88 -0.71 -10.85
CA PRO A 66 -8.71 -1.21 -10.12
C PRO A 66 -8.54 -0.53 -8.74
N SER A 67 -7.85 -1.19 -7.80
CA SER A 67 -7.61 -0.61 -6.47
C SER A 67 -6.74 0.63 -6.57
N GLN A 68 -7.20 1.72 -5.95
CA GLN A 68 -6.44 2.96 -5.85
C GLN A 68 -5.55 3.00 -4.60
N ALA A 69 -5.47 1.91 -3.84
CA ALA A 69 -4.56 1.75 -2.72
C ALA A 69 -3.79 0.42 -2.77
N VAL A 70 -2.69 0.38 -2.03
CA VAL A 70 -1.82 -0.79 -1.88
C VAL A 70 -1.19 -0.78 -0.49
N ASP A 71 -1.17 -1.96 0.15
CA ASP A 71 -0.46 -2.16 1.41
C ASP A 71 0.86 -2.88 1.15
N VAL A 72 1.98 -2.25 1.54
CA VAL A 72 3.34 -2.73 1.29
C VAL A 72 4.14 -2.77 2.58
N VAL A 73 4.86 -3.86 2.82
CA VAL A 73 5.63 -4.08 4.06
C VAL A 73 7.11 -4.40 3.79
N PRO A 74 8.03 -4.00 4.68
CA PRO A 74 9.45 -4.34 4.55
C PRO A 74 9.69 -5.82 4.82
N LEU A 75 10.74 -6.39 4.21
CA LEU A 75 11.17 -7.77 4.44
C LEU A 75 12.58 -7.85 5.01
N PRO A 76 12.84 -8.72 6.01
CA PRO A 76 11.88 -9.57 6.74
C PRO A 76 10.81 -8.76 7.49
N LEU A 77 9.59 -9.28 7.64
CA LEU A 77 8.51 -8.54 8.29
C LEU A 77 8.66 -8.55 9.81
N ASP A 78 8.69 -7.37 10.42
CA ASP A 78 8.60 -7.18 11.87
C ASP A 78 7.74 -5.93 12.16
N TRP A 79 6.52 -6.15 12.65
CA TRP A 79 5.53 -5.09 12.92
C TRP A 79 5.95 -4.13 14.04
N ASN A 80 6.87 -4.55 14.92
CA ASN A 80 7.35 -3.70 16.01
C ASN A 80 8.49 -2.78 15.54
N ASN A 81 9.11 -3.08 14.39
CA ASN A 81 10.18 -2.28 13.83
C ASN A 81 9.66 -1.20 12.87
N ILE A 82 9.10 -0.15 13.46
CA ILE A 82 8.55 1.00 12.73
C ILE A 82 9.59 1.68 11.84
N GLU A 83 10.86 1.71 12.24
CA GLU A 83 11.95 2.31 11.47
C GLU A 83 12.10 1.66 10.07
N ARG A 84 11.84 0.36 9.96
CA ARG A 84 11.90 -0.34 8.67
C ARG A 84 10.71 -0.01 7.77
N PHE A 85 9.53 0.20 8.34
CA PHE A 85 8.38 0.72 7.59
C PHE A 85 8.64 2.15 7.13
N GLU A 86 9.21 2.97 8.01
CA GLU A 86 9.61 4.35 7.74
C GLU A 86 10.59 4.45 6.57
N LYS A 87 11.64 3.63 6.59
CA LYS A 87 12.63 3.55 5.51
C LYS A 87 11.99 3.15 4.18
N LEU A 88 11.19 2.08 4.18
CA LEU A 88 10.51 1.61 2.97
C LEU A 88 9.53 2.68 2.45
N GLY A 89 8.73 3.29 3.32
CA GLY A 89 7.75 4.27 2.90
C GLY A 89 8.36 5.55 2.36
N ARG A 90 9.45 6.06 2.96
CA ARG A 90 10.21 7.19 2.37
C ARG A 90 10.74 6.83 0.98
N LYS A 91 11.22 5.60 0.79
CA LYS A 91 11.69 5.13 -0.52
C LYS A 91 10.54 5.07 -1.54
N ILE A 92 9.36 4.61 -1.13
CA ILE A 92 8.15 4.61 -1.97
C ILE A 92 7.75 6.04 -2.35
N MET A 93 7.70 6.96 -1.39
CA MET A 93 7.37 8.37 -1.64
C MET A 93 8.37 9.03 -2.60
N GLN A 94 9.67 8.82 -2.38
CA GLN A 94 10.71 9.32 -3.28
C GLN A 94 10.52 8.78 -4.70
N LYS A 95 10.29 7.47 -4.86
CA LYS A 95 10.07 6.87 -6.18
C LYS A 95 8.76 7.31 -6.83
N ALA A 96 7.75 7.65 -6.04
CA ALA A 96 6.50 8.18 -6.56
C ALA A 96 6.72 9.56 -7.18
N ASP A 97 7.48 10.43 -6.49
CA ASP A 97 7.88 11.75 -6.99
C ASP A 97 8.72 11.63 -8.29
N GLU A 98 9.76 10.79 -8.30
CA GLU A 98 10.57 10.52 -9.49
C GLU A 98 9.74 10.04 -10.71
N LEU A 99 8.63 9.33 -10.47
CA LEU A 99 7.76 8.79 -11.51
C LEU A 99 6.57 9.69 -11.84
N ASN A 100 6.44 10.86 -11.19
CA ASN A 100 5.29 11.77 -11.25
C ASN A 100 3.95 11.09 -10.89
N ILE A 101 3.95 10.27 -9.83
CA ILE A 101 2.75 9.57 -9.34
C ILE A 101 2.33 10.21 -8.01
N ASN A 102 1.21 10.94 -8.02
CA ASN A 102 0.69 11.62 -6.84
C ASN A 102 0.04 10.61 -5.87
N ILE A 103 0.64 10.42 -4.69
CA ILE A 103 0.17 9.48 -3.67
C ILE A 103 0.13 10.12 -2.27
N LYS A 104 -0.70 9.55 -1.40
CA LYS A 104 -0.68 9.77 0.06
C LYS A 104 -0.13 8.53 0.75
N TRP A 105 0.54 8.73 1.88
CA TRP A 105 1.02 7.67 2.76
C TRP A 105 0.19 7.63 4.04
N GLY A 106 -0.33 6.46 4.40
CA GLY A 106 -1.17 6.26 5.59
C GLY A 106 -0.49 6.58 6.91
N ARG A 107 0.84 6.71 6.94
CA ARG A 107 1.58 7.27 8.08
C ARG A 107 1.07 8.65 8.48
N ASP A 108 0.72 9.48 7.50
CA ASP A 108 0.38 10.90 7.69
C ASP A 108 -1.11 11.12 7.98
N PHE A 109 -1.89 10.04 8.08
CA PHE A 109 -3.30 10.12 8.44
C PHE A 109 -3.50 10.63 9.87
N LYS A 110 -4.49 11.52 10.04
CA LYS A 110 -4.90 12.00 11.36
C LYS A 110 -5.59 10.87 12.13
N GLY A 111 -4.90 10.28 13.10
CA GLY A 111 -5.42 9.23 13.97
C GLY A 111 -4.66 7.90 13.83
N LEU A 112 -5.31 6.86 13.29
CA LEU A 112 -4.70 5.54 13.13
C LEU A 112 -3.65 5.63 12.02
N LYS A 113 -2.38 5.68 12.40
CA LYS A 113 -1.27 5.63 11.45
C LYS A 113 -1.21 4.26 10.80
N ASP A 114 -1.24 4.26 9.48
CA ASP A 114 -1.24 3.04 8.68
C ASP A 114 0.03 3.01 7.82
N TYR A 115 1.12 2.54 8.42
CA TYR A 115 2.44 2.54 7.78
C TYR A 115 2.53 1.72 6.49
N PRO A 116 1.86 0.55 6.36
CA PRO A 116 1.82 -0.18 5.09
C PRO A 116 1.08 0.53 3.96
N HIS A 117 0.15 1.44 4.27
CA HIS A 117 -0.86 1.92 3.32
C HIS A 117 -0.36 3.06 2.42
N PHE A 118 -0.52 2.91 1.11
CA PHE A 118 -0.31 3.98 0.12
C PHE A 118 -1.51 4.06 -0.81
N GLU A 119 -1.96 5.27 -1.13
CA GLU A 119 -3.10 5.48 -2.03
C GLU A 119 -2.86 6.61 -3.02
N LEU A 120 -3.44 6.48 -4.22
CA LEU A 120 -3.44 7.56 -5.21
C LEU A 120 -4.18 8.77 -4.67
N ASN A 121 -3.58 9.94 -4.80
CA ASN A 121 -4.23 11.20 -4.48
C ASN A 121 -5.04 11.65 -5.71
N THR A 122 -6.35 11.39 -5.66
CA THR A 122 -7.29 11.74 -6.75
C THR A 122 -8.01 13.06 -6.49
N ASP A 123 -7.69 13.75 -5.40
CA ASP A 123 -8.25 15.07 -5.09
C ASP A 123 -7.38 16.10 -5.83
N ILE A 124 -7.61 16.25 -7.14
CA ILE A 124 -7.01 17.27 -8.01
C ILE A 124 -8.14 18.08 -8.64
#